data_AF-A0A971K3V6-F1
#
_entry.id   AF-A0A971K3V6-F1
#
_cell.length_a   1.000
_cell.length_b   1.000
_cell.length_c   1.000
_cell.angle_alpha   90.00
_cell.angle_beta   90.00
_cell.angle_gamma   90.00
#
_symmetry.space_group_name_H-M   'P 1'
#
loop_
_entity.id
_entity.type
_entity.pdbx_description
1 polymer ?
#
loop_
_entity_poly.entity_id
_entity_poly.type
_entity_poly.pdbx_seq_one_letter_code
_entity_poly.pdbx_strand_id
1 'polypeptide(L)'
;MWYIKSKNTIWYILSVIEVLLLLRFIFKLLGANTGSGFTIFLYSITNILTMPFSGIFNPVRSAGLVTSSVFEPATIIAMAIYALAAWGIIRLLWIKVSRNGS
;
A
#
# COMPACT_ATOMS: atom_id res chain seq x y z
N MET A 1 4.11 29.25 1.33
CA MET A 1 4.90 28.39 0.41
C MET A 1 5.29 27.03 1.01
N TRP A 2 5.69 26.94 2.29
CA TRP A 2 6.13 25.68 2.93
C TRP A 2 5.07 24.55 2.98
N TYR A 3 3.81 24.86 3.31
CA TYR A 3 2.72 23.86 3.40
C TYR A 3 2.50 23.05 2.11
N ILE A 4 2.54 23.72 0.95
CA ILE A 4 2.30 23.07 -0.35
C ILE A 4 3.43 22.07 -0.65
N LYS A 5 4.68 22.41 -0.31
CA LYS A 5 5.83 21.51 -0.48
C LYS A 5 5.67 20.25 0.37
N SER A 6 5.36 20.39 1.67
CA SER A 6 5.15 19.25 2.57
C SER A 6 4.00 18.35 2.12
N LYS A 7 2.87 18.94 1.72
CA LYS A 7 1.71 18.20 1.19
C LYS A 7 2.09 17.38 -0.05
N ASN A 8 2.80 17.99 -1.00
CA ASN A 8 3.19 17.31 -2.24
C ASN A 8 4.16 16.15 -1.98
N THR A 9 5.10 16.31 -1.04
CA THR A 9 6.01 15.22 -0.64
C THR A 9 5.24 14.03 -0.06
N ILE A 10 4.26 14.28 0.82
CA ILE A 10 3.45 13.22 1.42
C ILE A 10 2.65 12.47 0.34
N TRP A 11 2.00 13.19 -0.56
CA TRP A 11 1.27 12.58 -1.69
C TRP A 11 2.19 11.78 -2.60
N TYR A 12 3.39 12.27 -2.88
CA TYR A 12 4.35 11.55 -3.71
C TYR A 12 4.75 10.21 -3.08
N ILE A 13 5.11 10.21 -1.80
CA ILE A 13 5.47 8.98 -1.07
C ILE A 13 4.27 8.02 -1.01
N LEU A 14 3.08 8.52 -0.69
CA LEU A 14 1.87 7.71 -0.67
C LEU A 14 1.62 7.06 -2.03
N SER A 15 1.66 7.83 -3.12
CA SER A 15 1.42 7.30 -4.46
C SER A 15 2.42 6.21 -4.84
N VAL A 16 3.69 6.33 -4.44
CA VAL A 16 4.69 5.27 -4.67
C VAL A 16 4.34 3.99 -3.90
N ILE A 17 3.98 4.12 -2.62
CA ILE A 17 3.57 2.98 -1.78
C ILE A 17 2.32 2.31 -2.37
N GLU A 18 1.30 3.10 -2.72
CA GLU A 18 0.04 2.62 -3.30
C GLU A 18 0.27 1.89 -4.62
N VAL A 19 1.10 2.42 -5.52
CA VAL A 19 1.41 1.78 -6.81
C VAL A 19 2.09 0.42 -6.60
N LEU A 20 3.03 0.32 -5.64
CA LEU A 20 3.68 -0.95 -5.33
C LEU A 20 2.70 -1.98 -4.78
N LEU A 21 1.80 -1.58 -3.88
CA LEU A 21 0.79 -2.46 -3.30
C LEU A 21 -0.29 -2.87 -4.31
N LEU A 22 -0.72 -1.93 -5.16
CA LEU A 22 -1.64 -2.19 -6.26
C LEU A 22 -1.04 -3.20 -7.25
N LEU A 23 0.24 -3.03 -7.61
CA LEU A 23 0.93 -3.95 -8.50
C LEU A 23 1.05 -5.34 -7.87
N ARG A 24 1.39 -5.43 -6.58
CA ARG A 24 1.38 -6.70 -5.82
C ARG A 24 -0.01 -7.34 -5.87
N PHE A 25 -1.05 -6.57 -5.60
CA PHE A 25 -2.43 -7.05 -5.56
C PHE A 25 -2.86 -7.64 -6.92
N ILE A 26 -2.63 -6.90 -8.00
CA ILE A 26 -2.91 -7.35 -9.37
C ILE A 26 -2.12 -8.62 -9.68
N PHE A 27 -0.83 -8.67 -9.35
CA PHE A 27 0.02 -9.83 -9.62
C PHE A 27 -0.44 -11.07 -8.85
N LYS A 28 -0.81 -10.92 -7.58
CA LYS A 28 -1.35 -11.99 -6.74
C LYS A 28 -2.68 -12.52 -7.31
N LEU A 29 -3.56 -11.61 -7.74
CA LEU A 29 -4.85 -11.95 -8.36
C LEU A 29 -4.68 -12.72 -9.67
N LEU A 30 -3.79 -12.23 -10.54
CA LEU A 30 -3.52 -12.84 -11.84
C LEU A 30 -2.70 -14.15 -11.73
N GLY A 31 -2.29 -14.55 -10.52
CA GLY A 31 -1.47 -15.75 -10.32
C GLY A 31 -0.06 -15.60 -10.91
N ALA A 32 0.53 -14.40 -10.83
CA ALA A 32 1.85 -14.10 -11.35
C ALA A 32 2.91 -15.09 -10.83
N ASN A 33 3.84 -15.46 -11.70
CA ASN A 33 4.89 -16.42 -11.38
C ASN A 33 5.80 -15.91 -10.26
N THR A 34 5.73 -16.55 -9.10
CA THR A 34 6.54 -16.23 -7.92
C THR A 34 8.03 -16.56 -8.09
N GLY A 35 8.40 -17.28 -9.15
CA GLY A 35 9.78 -17.54 -9.54
C GLY A 35 10.40 -16.44 -10.43
N SER A 36 9.63 -15.45 -10.87
CA SER A 36 10.19 -14.35 -11.67
C SER A 36 10.97 -13.36 -10.79
N GLY A 37 12.15 -12.92 -11.25
CA GLY A 37 12.99 -12.00 -10.48
C GLY A 37 12.29 -10.69 -10.11
N PHE A 38 11.45 -10.17 -11.01
CA PHE A 38 10.66 -8.96 -10.75
C PHE A 38 9.56 -9.18 -9.71
N THR A 39 8.81 -10.30 -9.79
CA THR A 39 7.79 -10.63 -8.78
C THR A 39 8.42 -10.86 -7.41
N ILE A 40 9.57 -11.52 -7.33
CA ILE A 40 10.32 -11.72 -6.08
C ILE A 40 10.73 -10.37 -5.48
N PHE A 41 11.30 -9.48 -6.29
CA PHE A 41 11.69 -8.13 -5.87
C PHE A 41 10.49 -7.34 -5.33
N LEU A 42 9.40 -7.28 -6.11
CA LEU A 42 8.18 -6.57 -5.74
C LEU A 42 7.59 -7.12 -4.43
N TYR A 43 7.48 -8.44 -4.32
CA TYR A 43 6.92 -9.09 -3.13
C TYR A 43 7.80 -8.88 -1.91
N SER A 44 9.13 -8.87 -2.06
CA SER A 44 10.06 -8.63 -0.95
C SER A 44 9.90 -7.23 -0.36
N ILE A 45 9.82 -6.19 -1.19
CA ILE A 45 9.62 -4.81 -0.74
C ILE A 45 8.24 -4.64 -0.11
N THR A 46 7.21 -5.09 -0.81
CA THR A 46 5.82 -4.92 -0.36
C THR A 46 5.47 -5.80 0.84
N ASN A 47 6.25 -6.84 1.13
CA ASN A 47 6.03 -7.69 2.31
C ASN A 47 6.21 -6.90 3.60
N ILE A 48 7.21 -6.01 3.68
CA ILE A 48 7.46 -5.20 4.87
C ILE A 48 6.26 -4.26 5.15
N LEU A 49 5.66 -3.73 4.09
CA LEU A 49 4.47 -2.86 4.16
C LEU A 49 3.21 -3.61 4.56
N THR A 50 3.07 -4.86 4.12
CA THR A 50 1.88 -5.69 4.39
C THR A 50 1.98 -6.53 5.67
N MET A 51 3.19 -6.75 6.19
CA MET A 51 3.48 -7.53 7.40
C MET A 51 2.62 -7.14 8.61
N PRO A 52 2.46 -5.87 9.00
CA PRO A 52 1.65 -5.52 10.18
C PRO A 52 0.15 -5.82 10.00
N PHE A 53 -0.31 -5.97 8.76
CA PHE A 53 -1.70 -6.30 8.42
C PHE A 53 -1.88 -7.77 8.07
N SER A 54 -0.79 -8.55 8.10
CA SER A 54 -0.83 -9.98 7.89
C SER A 54 -1.56 -10.66 9.05
N GLY A 55 -2.45 -11.61 8.73
CA GLY A 55 -3.24 -12.34 9.74
C GLY A 55 -4.52 -11.65 10.22
N ILE A 56 -4.81 -10.40 9.81
CA ILE A 56 -6.11 -9.75 10.12
C ILE A 56 -7.28 -10.55 9.50
N PHE A 57 -7.07 -11.08 8.29
CA PHE A 57 -8.00 -11.98 7.62
C PHE A 57 -7.26 -13.22 7.13
N ASN A 58 -7.93 -14.36 7.18
CA ASN A 58 -7.41 -15.60 6.60
C ASN A 58 -7.29 -15.42 5.06
N PRO A 59 -6.11 -15.64 4.45
CA PRO A 59 -5.96 -15.53 3.01
C PRO A 59 -6.83 -16.57 2.31
N VAL A 60 -7.63 -16.13 1.34
CA VAL A 60 -8.43 -17.03 0.50
C VAL A 60 -7.50 -17.60 -0.57
N ARG A 61 -7.14 -18.87 -0.41
CA ARG A 61 -6.31 -19.60 -1.38
C ARG A 61 -7.22 -20.34 -2.34
N SER A 62 -7.14 -20.04 -3.63
CA SER A 62 -7.72 -20.89 -4.66
C SER A 62 -6.66 -21.88 -5.12
N ALA A 63 -6.78 -23.14 -4.73
CA ALA A 63 -5.84 -24.20 -5.10
C ALA A 63 -6.13 -24.67 -6.54
N GLY A 64 -5.67 -23.90 -7.53
CA GLY A 64 -5.62 -24.33 -8.92
C GLY A 64 -4.34 -25.14 -9.20
N LEU A 65 -4.47 -26.24 -9.94
CA LEU A 65 -3.44 -27.27 -10.22
C LEU A 65 -2.12 -26.78 -10.86
N VAL A 66 -1.98 -25.48 -11.20
CA VAL A 66 -0.79 -24.93 -11.88
C VAL A 66 -0.39 -23.53 -11.37
N THR A 67 -1.32 -22.74 -10.82
CA THR A 67 -1.05 -21.41 -10.25
C THR A 67 -1.89 -21.17 -9.00
N SER A 68 -1.25 -20.84 -7.87
CA SER A 68 -1.94 -20.43 -6.64
C SER A 68 -2.20 -18.92 -6.70
N SER A 69 -3.37 -18.51 -7.20
CA SER A 69 -3.86 -17.15 -6.97
C SER A 69 -4.26 -17.05 -5.50
N VAL A 70 -3.53 -16.21 -4.76
CA VAL A 70 -3.78 -15.98 -3.34
C VAL A 70 -4.35 -14.59 -3.21
N PHE A 71 -5.64 -14.51 -2.94
CA PHE A 71 -6.23 -13.25 -2.53
C PHE A 71 -5.71 -12.96 -1.11
N GLU A 72 -4.92 -11.89 -0.98
CA GLU A 72 -4.41 -11.41 0.30
C GLU A 72 -5.19 -10.16 0.71
N PRO A 73 -6.27 -10.29 1.52
CA PRO A 73 -7.02 -9.13 2.01
C PRO A 73 -6.12 -8.11 2.73
N ALA A 74 -5.03 -8.59 3.35
CA ALA A 74 -4.00 -7.77 3.97
C ALA A 74 -3.44 -6.69 3.03
N THR A 75 -3.32 -6.95 1.72
CA THR A 75 -2.82 -5.96 0.75
C THR A 75 -3.81 -4.82 0.56
N ILE A 76 -5.11 -5.14 0.44
CA ILE A 76 -6.17 -4.13 0.31
C ILE A 76 -6.25 -3.28 1.58
N ILE A 77 -6.14 -3.91 2.75
CA ILE A 77 -6.17 -3.21 4.03
C ILE A 77 -4.96 -2.30 4.19
N ALA A 78 -3.78 -2.75 3.79
CA ALA A 78 -2.58 -1.92 3.78
C ALA A 78 -2.80 -0.65 2.94
N MET A 79 -3.32 -0.79 1.72
CA MET A 79 -3.67 0.36 0.87
C MET A 79 -4.67 1.30 1.55
N ALA A 80 -5.76 0.77 2.08
CA ALA A 80 -6.77 1.58 2.76
C ALA A 80 -6.19 2.34 3.97
N ILE A 81 -5.38 1.68 4.80
CA ILE A 81 -4.78 2.29 5.98
C ILE A 81 -3.74 3.34 5.61
N TYR A 82 -2.90 3.10 4.60
CA TYR A 82 -1.92 4.09 4.16
C TYR A 82 -2.58 5.33 3.55
N ALA A 83 -3.63 5.15 2.74
CA ALA A 83 -4.43 6.26 2.21
C ALA A 83 -5.07 7.08 3.33
N LEU A 84 -5.68 6.42 4.33
CA LEU A 84 -6.29 7.08 5.49
C LEU A 84 -5.26 7.82 6.35
N ALA A 85 -4.10 7.20 6.60
CA ALA A 85 -3.03 7.80 7.40
C ALA A 85 -2.49 9.07 6.73
N ALA A 86 -2.18 9.01 5.43
CA ALA A 86 -1.69 10.17 4.69
C ALA A 86 -2.73 11.30 4.65
N TRP A 87 -4.00 10.97 4.39
CA TRP A 87 -5.09 11.94 4.41
C TRP A 87 -5.24 12.61 5.79
N GLY A 88 -5.18 11.83 6.87
CA GLY A 88 -5.22 12.33 8.24
C GLY A 88 -4.05 13.27 8.55
N ILE A 89 -2.83 12.90 8.18
CA ILE A 89 -1.63 13.74 8.37
C ILE A 89 -1.78 15.07 7.62
N ILE A 90 -2.22 15.05 6.35
CA ILE A 90 -2.41 16.26 5.56
C ILE A 90 -3.48 17.17 6.20
N ARG A 91 -4.58 16.58 6.70
CA ARG A 91 -5.64 17.35 7.35
C ARG A 91 -5.17 18.00 8.65
N LEU A 92 -4.36 17.30 9.44
CA LEU A 92 -3.74 17.86 10.64
C LEU A 92 -2.75 18.99 10.32
N LEU A 93 -1.94 18.84 9.27
CA LEU A 93 -1.04 19.88 8.79
C LEU A 93 -1.79 21.13 8.35
N TRP A 94 -2.92 20.96 7.66
CA TRP A 94 -3.78 22.06 7.25
C TRP A 94 -4.35 22.83 8.45
N ILE A 95 -4.86 22.13 9.47
CA ILE A 95 -5.37 22.75 10.69
C ILE A 95 -4.28 23.55 11.40
N LYS A 96 -3.07 22.99 11.56
CA LYS A 96 -1.94 23.70 12.18
C LYS A 96 -1.56 24.96 11.39
N VAL A 97 -1.50 24.87 10.06
CA VAL A 97 -1.20 26.02 9.20
C VAL A 97 -2.30 27.08 9.28
N SER A 98 -3.57 26.68 9.31
CA SER A 98 -4.71 27.59 9.41
C SER A 98 -4.76 28.34 10.75
N ARG A 99 -4.25 27.73 11.84
CA ARG A 99 -4.21 28.34 13.18
C ARG A 99 -3.02 29.27 13.38
N ASN A 100 -1.93 29.07 12.65
CA ASN A 100 -0.70 29.86 12.79
C ASN A 100 -0.68 31.14 11.92
N GLY A 101 -1.78 31.43 11.24
CA GLY A 101 -1.98 32.63 10.41
C GLY A 101 -2.84 33.71 11.07
N SER A 102 -3.07 33.64 12.38
CA SER A 102 -3.73 34.67 13.20
C SER A 102 -2.75 35.34 14.15
#